data_AF-A0AAV3ADA0-F1
#
_entry.id   AF-A0AAV3ADA0-F1
#
_cell.length_a   1.000
_cell.length_b   1.000
_cell.length_c   1.000
_cell.angle_alpha   90.00
_cell.angle_beta   90.00
_cell.angle_gamma   90.00
#
_symmetry.space_group_name_H-M   'P 1'
#
loop_
_entity.id
_entity.type
_entity.pdbx_description
1 polymer ?
#
loop_
_entity_poly.entity_id
_entity_poly.type
_entity_poly.pdbx_seq_one_letter_code
_entity_poly.pdbx_strand_id
1 'polypeptide(L)'
;MLRCGQMMLAQALICQHLGREWRWEKHKKQPKEYYQILQCFLDRKNSCYSIHQMAQMGVGEGKSIGEWYGPNTVAQVLKKLALFDEWNSLAVYVSMDNTVVIEDIRKMCRYHPHNWSTAQGSSYTYQSSWSRCRDTSEQNSAWRPLLLIVPLRLGINQINPVYVDAFKECFKMPQSLGALGGKPNNAYYFIGFSGDELIYLDPHTTQTFVDKEETGTVQDQTYHCQKNPNRMKILNLDPSVALGFFCKEEADFDKWCKTVEKEILKQRSLRMFELAPKHPPHWPPFVPPTKPEVTTTGAELIESTDKLFDVEEEFEILTV
;
A
#
# COMPACT_ATOMS: atom_id res chain seq x y z
N MET A 1 9.84 -10.02 -3.39
CA MET A 1 8.56 -9.34 -3.10
C MET A 1 8.72 -8.08 -2.26
N LEU A 2 9.49 -8.09 -1.16
CA LEU A 2 9.69 -6.91 -0.29
C LEU A 2 10.03 -5.62 -1.07
N ARG A 3 11.00 -5.69 -2.00
CA ARG A 3 11.38 -4.57 -2.86
C ARG A 3 10.23 -4.06 -3.75
N CYS A 4 9.37 -4.94 -4.25
CA CYS A 4 8.18 -4.53 -5.02
C CYS A 4 7.19 -3.77 -4.13
N GLY A 5 6.98 -4.22 -2.89
CA GLY A 5 6.20 -3.51 -1.88
C GLY A 5 6.77 -2.11 -1.59
N GLN A 6 8.09 -1.99 -1.43
CA GLN A 6 8.75 -0.68 -1.29
C GLN A 6 8.48 0.23 -2.50
N MET A 7 8.60 -0.29 -3.72
CA MET A 7 8.36 0.51 -4.93
C MET A 7 6.91 1.03 -5.03
N MET A 8 5.91 0.17 -4.74
CA MET A 8 4.50 0.59 -4.73
C MET A 8 4.21 1.63 -3.65
N LEU A 9 4.73 1.43 -2.42
CA LEU A 9 4.55 2.41 -1.35
C LEU A 9 5.28 3.73 -1.65
N ALA A 10 6.50 3.66 -2.17
CA ALA A 10 7.25 4.83 -2.60
C ALA A 10 6.47 5.62 -3.66
N GLN A 11 5.87 4.94 -4.64
CA GLN A 11 5.00 5.58 -5.63
C GLN A 11 3.79 6.28 -4.99
N ALA A 12 3.17 5.69 -3.96
CA ALA A 12 2.10 6.33 -3.21
C ALA A 12 2.58 7.61 -2.48
N LEU A 13 3.75 7.55 -1.84
CA LEU A 13 4.34 8.71 -1.16
C LEU A 13 4.75 9.83 -2.13
N ILE A 14 5.26 9.48 -3.31
CA ILE A 14 5.49 10.44 -4.40
C ILE A 14 4.18 11.11 -4.81
N CYS A 15 3.11 10.34 -5.04
CA CYS A 15 1.79 10.90 -5.36
C CYS A 15 1.25 11.81 -4.25
N GLN A 16 1.49 11.47 -2.98
CA GLN A 16 1.05 12.26 -1.83
C GLN A 16 1.73 13.65 -1.79
N HIS A 17 3.06 13.67 -1.84
CA HIS A 17 3.86 14.87 -1.56
C HIS A 17 4.26 15.66 -2.81
N LEU A 18 4.59 14.97 -3.90
CA LEU A 18 5.10 15.60 -5.13
C LEU A 18 4.04 15.62 -6.25
N GLY A 19 3.04 14.74 -6.17
CA GLY A 19 2.00 14.58 -7.18
C GLY A 19 2.42 13.65 -8.32
N ARG A 20 1.42 13.10 -9.02
CA ARG A 20 1.63 12.10 -10.10
C ARG A 20 2.40 12.63 -11.30
N GLU A 21 2.36 13.95 -11.52
CA GLU A 21 3.04 14.65 -12.63
C GLU A 21 4.51 14.94 -12.35
N TRP A 22 4.98 14.82 -11.11
CA TRP A 22 6.38 15.01 -10.79
C TRP A 22 7.25 13.99 -11.54
N ARG A 23 8.41 14.45 -12.01
CA ARG A 23 9.41 13.62 -12.69
C ARG A 23 10.77 13.89 -12.06
N TRP A 24 11.52 12.82 -11.85
CA TRP A 24 12.91 12.91 -11.50
C TRP A 24 13.74 13.23 -12.75
N GLU A 25 14.76 14.06 -12.59
CA GLU A 25 15.70 14.40 -13.65
C GLU A 25 17.12 14.36 -13.12
N LYS A 26 18.00 13.68 -13.88
CA LYS A 26 19.43 13.60 -13.56
C LYS A 26 20.02 15.01 -13.54
N HIS A 27 20.84 15.31 -12.52
CA HIS A 27 21.52 16.60 -12.32
C HIS A 27 20.62 17.80 -11.95
N LYS A 28 19.30 17.62 -11.80
CA LYS A 28 18.45 18.64 -11.19
C LYS A 28 18.34 18.42 -9.68
N LYS A 29 18.36 19.52 -8.93
CA LYS A 29 18.10 19.50 -7.49
C LYS A 29 16.64 19.13 -7.27
N GLN A 30 16.41 18.11 -6.44
CA GLN A 30 15.08 17.62 -6.13
C GLN A 30 14.48 18.35 -4.92
N PRO A 31 13.13 18.37 -4.77
CA PRO A 31 12.47 18.90 -3.58
C PRO A 31 12.95 18.23 -2.29
N LYS A 32 12.79 18.89 -1.14
CA LYS A 32 13.22 18.31 0.15
C LYS A 32 12.43 17.03 0.47
N GLU A 33 11.15 17.05 0.15
CA GLU A 33 10.19 15.97 0.34
C GLU A 33 10.63 14.71 -0.42
N TYR A 34 11.22 14.86 -1.61
CA TYR A 34 11.78 13.74 -2.36
C TYR A 34 12.86 12.99 -1.56
N TYR A 35 13.81 13.71 -0.98
CA TYR A 35 14.86 13.09 -0.17
C TYR A 35 14.31 12.50 1.13
N GLN A 36 13.29 13.12 1.73
CA GLN A 36 12.61 12.56 2.91
C GLN A 36 11.91 11.24 2.57
N ILE A 37 11.22 11.15 1.42
CA ILE A 37 10.63 9.90 0.94
C ILE A 37 11.71 8.85 0.72
N LEU A 38 12.78 9.18 -0.02
CA LEU A 38 13.87 8.23 -0.28
C LEU A 38 14.49 7.70 1.01
N GLN A 39 14.66 8.57 2.02
CA GLN A 39 15.19 8.19 3.32
C GLN A 39 14.33 7.17 4.06
N CYS A 40 13.01 7.11 3.81
CA CYS A 40 12.14 6.08 4.38
C CYS A 40 12.48 4.66 3.90
N PHE A 41 13.13 4.52 2.73
CA PHE A 41 13.40 3.22 2.08
C PHE A 41 14.87 2.78 2.10
N LEU A 42 15.77 3.60 2.64
CA LEU A 42 17.17 3.21 2.77
C LEU A 42 17.31 1.92 3.58
N ASP A 43 18.35 1.14 3.29
CA ASP A 43 18.62 -0.13 3.97
C ASP A 43 19.25 0.09 5.36
N ARG A 44 18.60 0.90 6.19
CA ARG A 44 18.99 1.17 7.59
C ARG A 44 17.82 0.89 8.52
N LYS A 45 18.08 0.37 9.71
CA LYS A 45 17.02 0.03 10.69
C LYS A 45 16.18 1.25 11.13
N ASN A 46 16.73 2.46 11.06
CA ASN A 46 16.02 3.69 11.41
C ASN A 46 15.13 4.25 10.28
N SER A 47 15.15 3.64 9.10
CA SER A 47 14.25 3.97 7.99
C SER A 47 12.97 3.13 8.09
N CYS A 48 11.81 3.79 8.16
CA CYS A 48 10.51 3.18 8.49
C CYS A 48 10.08 2.04 7.56
N TYR A 49 10.44 2.12 6.27
CA TYR A 49 10.10 1.12 5.26
C TYR A 49 11.35 0.42 4.71
N SER A 50 12.43 0.37 5.49
CA SER A 50 13.65 -0.35 5.12
C SER A 50 13.41 -1.86 5.00
N ILE A 51 14.30 -2.54 4.27
CA ILE A 51 14.27 -4.00 4.19
C ILE A 51 14.34 -4.66 5.58
N HIS A 52 15.04 -4.02 6.52
CA HIS A 52 15.16 -4.48 7.91
C HIS A 52 13.81 -4.45 8.63
N GLN A 53 13.11 -3.31 8.56
CA GLN A 53 11.80 -3.14 9.20
C GLN A 53 10.75 -4.05 8.56
N MET A 54 10.77 -4.19 7.23
CA MET A 54 9.85 -5.08 6.53
C MET A 54 10.07 -6.56 6.88
N ALA A 55 11.33 -7.02 6.89
CA ALA A 55 11.64 -8.40 7.25
C ALA A 55 11.32 -8.70 8.72
N GLN A 56 11.63 -7.77 9.63
CA GLN A 56 11.33 -7.92 11.05
C GLN A 56 9.82 -7.93 11.32
N MET A 57 9.06 -7.05 10.66
CA MET A 57 7.60 -6.99 10.79
C MET A 57 6.93 -8.26 10.25
N GLY A 58 7.47 -8.87 9.19
CA GLY A 58 6.92 -10.11 8.65
C GLY A 58 7.11 -11.33 9.55
N VAL A 59 7.99 -11.28 10.56
CA VAL A 59 8.01 -12.31 11.63
C VAL A 59 6.67 -12.37 12.35
N GLY A 60 6.03 -11.21 12.58
CA GLY A 60 4.66 -11.13 13.13
C GLY A 60 3.55 -11.51 12.15
N GLU A 61 3.89 -11.88 10.91
CA GLU A 61 3.01 -12.48 9.90
C GLU A 61 3.35 -13.98 9.68
N GLY A 62 4.12 -14.58 10.60
CA GLY A 62 4.56 -15.98 10.49
C GLY A 62 5.67 -16.22 9.46
N LYS A 63 6.36 -15.17 8.98
CA LYS A 63 7.44 -15.29 7.99
C LYS A 63 8.81 -15.10 8.61
N SER A 64 9.67 -16.11 8.48
CA SER A 64 11.06 -16.01 8.94
C SER A 64 11.84 -15.00 8.11
N ILE A 65 12.88 -14.40 8.70
CA ILE A 65 13.78 -13.51 7.97
C ILE A 65 14.47 -14.30 6.85
N GLY A 66 14.39 -13.78 5.62
CA GLY A 66 14.92 -14.43 4.42
C GLY A 66 13.91 -15.28 3.66
N GLU A 67 12.73 -15.54 4.23
CA GLU A 67 11.65 -16.25 3.54
C GLU A 67 11.00 -15.37 2.46
N TRP A 68 10.47 -16.00 1.41
CA TRP A 68 9.76 -15.29 0.35
C TRP A 68 8.33 -14.93 0.78
N TYR A 69 7.88 -13.74 0.38
CA TYR A 69 6.56 -13.20 0.74
C TYR A 69 5.66 -13.18 -0.48
N GLY A 70 4.39 -13.55 -0.30
CA GLY A 70 3.34 -13.30 -1.30
C GLY A 70 2.86 -11.83 -1.30
N PRO A 71 2.05 -11.43 -2.30
CA PRO A 71 1.49 -10.08 -2.37
C PRO A 71 0.67 -9.67 -1.13
N ASN A 72 -0.12 -10.59 -0.55
CA ASN A 72 -0.90 -10.30 0.65
C ASN A 72 0.01 -10.03 1.87
N THR A 73 0.98 -10.91 2.14
CA THR A 73 1.91 -10.77 3.28
C THR A 73 2.64 -9.42 3.25
N VAL A 74 3.18 -9.01 2.09
CA VAL A 74 3.86 -7.71 2.01
C VAL A 74 2.88 -6.55 2.22
N ALA A 75 1.63 -6.66 1.77
CA ALA A 75 0.61 -5.64 2.01
C ALA A 75 0.29 -5.48 3.50
N GLN A 76 0.16 -6.59 4.25
CA GLN A 76 -0.06 -6.54 5.69
C GLN A 76 1.14 -5.94 6.44
N VAL A 77 2.36 -6.29 6.04
CA VAL A 77 3.59 -5.67 6.58
C VAL A 77 3.60 -4.15 6.36
N LEU A 78 3.28 -3.69 5.15
CA LEU A 78 3.19 -2.24 4.86
C LEU A 78 2.11 -1.56 5.69
N LYS A 79 0.95 -2.21 5.86
CA LYS A 79 -0.14 -1.71 6.71
C LYS A 79 0.31 -1.51 8.16
N LYS A 80 1.04 -2.47 8.74
CA LYS A 80 1.57 -2.38 10.11
C LYS A 80 2.66 -1.31 10.22
N LEU A 81 3.61 -1.24 9.27
CA LEU A 81 4.68 -0.25 9.29
C LEU A 81 4.17 1.19 9.13
N ALA A 82 3.13 1.39 8.33
CA ALA A 82 2.54 2.71 8.12
C ALA A 82 1.96 3.33 9.40
N LEU A 83 1.63 2.53 10.42
CA LEU A 83 1.19 3.04 11.72
C LEU A 83 2.27 3.84 12.44
N PHE A 84 3.55 3.56 12.18
CA PHE A 84 4.68 4.24 12.82
C PHE A 84 5.15 5.47 12.04
N ASP A 85 4.58 5.74 10.86
CA ASP A 85 4.94 6.89 10.02
C ASP A 85 3.97 8.05 10.23
N GLU A 86 4.30 8.91 11.19
CA GLU A 86 3.50 10.08 11.53
C GLU A 86 3.54 11.16 10.45
N TRP A 87 4.65 11.28 9.73
CA TRP A 87 4.81 12.30 8.69
C TRP A 87 3.87 12.06 7.52
N ASN A 88 3.77 10.81 7.08
CA ASN A 88 2.90 10.42 5.97
C ASN A 88 1.46 10.22 6.43
N SER A 89 1.23 9.72 7.66
CA SER A 89 -0.09 9.48 8.25
C SER A 89 -1.07 8.70 7.35
N LEU A 90 -0.53 7.82 6.49
CA LEU A 90 -1.28 7.03 5.52
C LEU A 90 -2.29 6.11 6.21
N ALA A 91 -3.51 6.05 5.66
CA ALA A 91 -4.44 4.96 5.92
C ALA A 91 -4.15 3.83 4.92
N VAL A 92 -3.79 2.64 5.41
CA VAL A 92 -3.51 1.48 4.54
C VAL A 92 -4.63 0.45 4.70
N TYR A 93 -5.45 0.30 3.66
CA TYR A 93 -6.52 -0.69 3.61
C TYR A 93 -6.10 -1.85 2.72
N VAL A 94 -6.13 -3.07 3.27
CA VAL A 94 -5.92 -4.30 2.51
C VAL A 94 -7.25 -5.04 2.48
N SER A 95 -7.82 -5.23 1.29
CA SER A 95 -9.10 -5.94 1.16
C SER A 95 -8.94 -7.42 1.46
N MET A 96 -9.99 -8.02 2.00
CA MET A 96 -10.11 -9.46 2.20
C MET A 96 -11.20 -10.02 1.29
N ASP A 97 -11.12 -11.31 0.94
CA ASP A 97 -12.15 -12.04 0.17
C ASP A 97 -12.58 -11.35 -1.13
N ASN A 98 -11.60 -10.76 -1.83
CA ASN A 98 -11.81 -9.99 -3.05
C ASN A 98 -12.92 -8.91 -2.91
N THR A 99 -13.13 -8.35 -1.71
CA THR A 99 -14.22 -7.41 -1.43
C THR A 99 -13.68 -6.14 -0.77
N VAL A 100 -13.95 -5.00 -1.39
CA VAL A 100 -13.60 -3.68 -0.86
C VAL A 100 -14.81 -3.07 -0.19
N VAL A 101 -14.73 -2.81 1.12
CA VAL A 101 -15.85 -2.27 1.90
C VAL A 101 -15.73 -0.74 2.02
N ILE A 102 -16.68 -0.02 1.45
CA ILE A 102 -16.70 1.46 1.41
C ILE A 102 -16.81 2.05 2.82
N GLU A 103 -17.71 1.52 3.65
CA GLU A 103 -17.94 1.97 5.03
C GLU A 103 -16.67 1.85 5.88
N ASP A 104 -15.95 0.73 5.78
CA ASP A 104 -14.71 0.48 6.53
C ASP A 104 -13.61 1.46 6.14
N ILE A 105 -13.45 1.71 4.83
CA ILE A 105 -12.48 2.69 4.32
C ILE A 105 -12.81 4.09 4.84
N ARG A 106 -14.07 4.51 4.77
CA ARG A 106 -14.49 5.81 5.30
C ARG A 106 -14.25 5.91 6.80
N LYS A 107 -14.53 4.85 7.57
CA LYS A 107 -14.26 4.79 9.01
C LYS A 107 -12.76 4.86 9.33
N MET A 108 -11.89 4.29 8.48
CA MET A 108 -10.44 4.34 8.65
C MET A 108 -9.84 5.71 8.28
N CYS A 109 -10.34 6.32 7.20
CA CYS A 109 -9.74 7.52 6.61
C CYS A 109 -10.30 8.81 7.18
N ARG A 110 -11.59 8.85 7.55
CA ARG A 110 -12.19 10.02 8.21
C ARG A 110 -11.74 10.06 9.66
N TYR A 111 -10.94 11.07 9.98
CA TYR A 111 -10.62 11.40 11.36
C TYR A 111 -11.40 12.64 11.78
N HIS A 112 -12.05 12.57 12.94
CA HIS A 112 -12.55 13.76 13.60
C HIS A 112 -11.41 14.31 14.45
N PRO A 113 -10.91 15.53 14.18
CA PRO A 113 -10.06 16.23 15.15
C PRO A 113 -10.90 16.44 16.40
N HIS A 114 -10.73 15.57 17.39
CA HIS A 114 -11.48 15.67 18.62
C HIS A 114 -10.94 16.87 19.42
N ASN A 115 -11.87 17.73 19.83
CA ASN A 115 -11.68 18.92 20.65
C ASN A 115 -10.74 18.67 21.84
N TRP A 116 -9.50 19.15 21.76
CA TRP A 116 -8.68 19.34 22.95
C TRP A 116 -9.12 20.62 23.66
N SER A 117 -10.27 20.55 24.32
CA SER A 117 -10.82 21.53 25.25
C SER A 117 -11.74 20.69 26.13
N THR A 118 -11.47 20.35 27.38
CA THR A 118 -10.85 21.09 28.48
C THR A 118 -10.66 20.10 29.65
N ALA A 119 -9.45 20.01 30.21
CA ALA A 119 -9.23 19.82 31.65
C ALA A 119 -7.74 20.05 32.00
N GLN A 120 -7.42 21.29 32.41
CA GLN A 120 -6.35 21.71 33.35
C GLN A 120 -4.89 21.27 33.07
N GLY A 121 -3.88 22.12 32.92
CA GLY A 121 -3.76 23.57 33.09
C GLY A 121 -2.32 24.06 32.81
N SER A 122 -2.20 25.39 32.68
CA SER A 122 -0.99 26.23 32.79
C SER A 122 0.13 26.17 31.71
N SER A 123 0.16 27.26 30.94
CA SER A 123 1.32 28.07 30.50
C SER A 123 2.41 27.42 29.63
N TYR A 124 2.45 27.76 28.34
CA TYR A 124 3.36 28.77 27.76
C TYR A 124 3.09 28.88 26.25
N THR A 125 3.05 30.12 25.77
CA THR A 125 2.66 30.56 24.43
C THR A 125 3.70 30.25 23.34
N TYR A 126 3.25 29.64 22.24
CA TYR A 126 3.80 29.87 20.90
C TYR A 126 2.63 30.07 19.93
N GLN A 127 2.42 31.32 19.52
CA GLN A 127 1.48 31.69 18.47
C GLN A 127 2.10 31.36 17.10
N SER A 128 1.46 30.48 16.33
CA SER A 128 1.55 30.52 14.88
C SER A 128 0.17 30.83 14.31
N SER A 129 0.13 31.94 13.58
CA SER A 129 -1.06 32.62 13.12
C SER A 129 -1.72 31.89 11.95
N TRP A 130 -2.76 31.09 12.20
CA TRP A 130 -3.75 30.76 11.18
C TRP A 130 -5.04 31.55 11.47
N SER A 131 -5.17 32.67 10.75
CA SER A 131 -6.35 33.53 10.79
C SER A 131 -7.55 32.83 10.15
N ARG A 132 -8.65 32.84 10.91
CA ARG A 132 -9.98 32.29 10.62
C ARG A 132 -10.63 32.94 9.39
N CYS A 133 -11.37 32.13 8.64
CA CYS A 133 -12.68 32.52 8.10
C CYS A 133 -13.68 31.43 8.52
N ARG A 134 -14.85 31.85 9.03
CA ARG A 134 -15.88 31.02 9.66
C ARG A 134 -17.14 31.03 8.79
N ASP A 135 -17.89 29.93 8.92
CA ASP A 135 -19.29 29.67 8.52
C ASP A 135 -19.54 28.97 7.16
N THR A 136 -19.79 27.66 7.23
CA THR A 136 -21.11 27.02 6.98
C THR A 136 -21.07 25.56 7.46
N SER A 137 -22.24 25.02 7.79
CA SER A 137 -22.51 23.70 8.39
C SER A 137 -22.11 22.48 7.54
N GLU A 138 -20.91 21.95 7.78
CA GLU A 138 -20.54 20.55 7.55
C GLU A 138 -19.36 20.27 8.48
N GLN A 139 -19.46 19.28 9.37
CA GLN A 139 -18.32 18.81 10.14
C GLN A 139 -17.31 18.20 9.15
N ASN A 140 -16.40 19.01 8.61
CA ASN A 140 -15.35 18.53 7.71
C ASN A 140 -14.41 17.61 8.49
N SER A 141 -14.71 16.31 8.49
CA SER A 141 -13.76 15.28 8.91
C SER A 141 -12.54 15.35 7.99
N ALA A 142 -11.35 15.41 8.56
CA ALA A 142 -10.13 15.37 7.78
C ALA A 142 -9.95 13.95 7.18
N TRP A 143 -9.62 13.86 5.90
CA TRP A 143 -9.36 12.58 5.21
C TRP A 143 -7.86 12.25 5.27
N ARG A 144 -7.52 11.08 5.81
CA ARG A 144 -6.17 10.52 5.73
C ARG A 144 -5.95 9.95 4.33
N PRO A 145 -4.84 10.29 3.63
CA PRO A 145 -4.55 9.71 2.32
C PRO A 145 -4.53 8.19 2.37
N LEU A 146 -5.24 7.57 1.44
CA LEU A 146 -5.51 6.13 1.41
C LEU A 146 -4.57 5.43 0.44
N LEU A 147 -3.85 4.43 0.95
CA LEU A 147 -3.25 3.35 0.16
C LEU A 147 -4.18 2.13 0.24
N LEU A 148 -4.89 1.86 -0.86
CA LEU A 148 -5.78 0.71 -1.01
C LEU A 148 -5.02 -0.40 -1.76
N ILE A 149 -4.91 -1.57 -1.13
CA ILE A 149 -4.29 -2.76 -1.72
C ILE A 149 -5.35 -3.87 -1.81
N VAL A 150 -5.48 -4.47 -2.99
CA VAL A 150 -6.43 -5.54 -3.28
C VAL A 150 -5.67 -6.79 -3.69
N PRO A 151 -5.31 -7.69 -2.74
CA PRO A 151 -4.75 -9.00 -3.05
C PRO A 151 -5.78 -9.86 -3.80
N LEU A 152 -5.35 -10.55 -4.84
CA LEU A 152 -6.20 -11.34 -5.73
C LEU A 152 -5.52 -12.65 -6.14
N ARG A 153 -6.35 -13.66 -6.43
CA ARG A 153 -5.94 -14.88 -7.13
C ARG A 153 -6.74 -15.02 -8.43
N LEU A 154 -6.13 -14.68 -9.56
CA LEU A 154 -6.80 -14.57 -10.86
C LEU A 154 -6.84 -15.90 -11.66
N GLY A 155 -6.51 -17.02 -11.03
CA GLY A 155 -6.50 -18.35 -11.63
C GLY A 155 -5.71 -19.37 -10.81
N ILE A 156 -5.69 -20.62 -11.26
CA ILE A 156 -4.99 -21.70 -10.53
C ILE A 156 -3.50 -21.66 -10.83
N ASN A 157 -3.09 -21.82 -12.09
CA ASN A 157 -1.66 -21.84 -12.48
C ASN A 157 -1.25 -20.61 -13.29
N GLN A 158 -2.21 -20.02 -14.01
CA GLN A 158 -2.05 -18.87 -14.88
C GLN A 158 -3.29 -17.99 -14.76
N ILE A 159 -3.17 -16.72 -15.14
CA ILE A 159 -4.33 -15.81 -15.17
C ILE A 159 -5.40 -16.37 -16.12
N ASN A 160 -6.64 -16.39 -15.65
CA ASN A 160 -7.78 -16.66 -16.51
C ASN A 160 -7.97 -15.48 -17.48
N PRO A 161 -7.98 -15.71 -18.82
CA PRO A 161 -8.10 -14.65 -19.82
C PRO A 161 -9.31 -13.72 -19.62
N VAL A 162 -10.39 -14.19 -18.98
CA VAL A 162 -11.57 -13.37 -18.67
C VAL A 162 -11.25 -12.13 -17.83
N TYR A 163 -10.18 -12.16 -17.03
CA TYR A 163 -9.78 -11.04 -16.18
C TYR A 163 -8.82 -10.06 -16.86
N VAL A 164 -8.30 -10.37 -18.05
CA VAL A 164 -7.25 -9.56 -18.69
C VAL A 164 -7.71 -8.13 -18.94
N ASP A 165 -8.93 -7.94 -19.44
CA ASP A 165 -9.44 -6.61 -19.76
C ASP A 165 -9.69 -5.80 -18.48
N ALA A 166 -10.36 -6.39 -17.49
CA ALA A 166 -10.56 -5.76 -16.19
C ALA A 166 -9.22 -5.41 -15.49
N PHE A 167 -8.21 -6.27 -15.61
CA PHE A 167 -6.86 -6.03 -15.09
C PHE A 167 -6.21 -4.84 -15.80
N LYS A 168 -6.34 -4.72 -17.13
CA LYS A 168 -5.87 -3.55 -17.90
C LYS A 168 -6.58 -2.25 -17.48
N GLU A 169 -7.88 -2.28 -17.23
CA GLU A 169 -8.64 -1.11 -16.76
C GLU A 169 -8.09 -0.57 -15.44
N CYS A 170 -7.61 -1.44 -14.54
CA CYS A 170 -7.00 -1.02 -13.27
C CYS A 170 -5.76 -0.12 -13.46
N PHE A 171 -4.99 -0.28 -14.54
CA PHE A 171 -3.84 0.57 -14.85
C PHE A 171 -4.21 1.93 -15.45
N LYS A 172 -5.44 2.06 -15.97
CA LYS A 172 -5.92 3.30 -16.61
C LYS A 172 -6.50 4.29 -15.59
N MET A 173 -6.80 3.84 -14.38
CA MET A 173 -7.36 4.69 -13.33
C MET A 173 -6.33 5.73 -12.88
N PRO A 174 -6.71 7.02 -12.67
CA PRO A 174 -5.80 8.04 -12.15
C PRO A 174 -5.16 7.67 -10.79
N GLN A 175 -5.89 6.90 -9.98
CA GLN A 175 -5.48 6.42 -8.67
C GLN A 175 -4.51 5.22 -8.76
N SER A 176 -4.27 4.66 -9.95
CA SER A 176 -3.51 3.42 -10.09
C SER A 176 -2.08 3.57 -9.57
N LEU A 177 -1.71 2.68 -8.66
CA LEU A 177 -0.33 2.40 -8.29
C LEU A 177 0.20 1.15 -8.99
N GLY A 178 -0.54 0.59 -9.95
CA GLY A 178 -0.15 -0.65 -10.63
C GLY A 178 -0.40 -1.91 -9.78
N ALA A 179 0.44 -2.93 -9.96
CA ALA A 179 0.26 -4.23 -9.31
C ALA A 179 1.57 -4.85 -8.82
N LEU A 180 1.50 -5.57 -7.70
CA LEU A 180 2.52 -6.50 -7.25
C LEU A 180 2.17 -7.91 -7.74
N GLY A 181 3.17 -8.69 -8.13
CA GLY A 181 2.94 -10.09 -8.49
C GLY A 181 4.21 -10.81 -8.89
N GLY A 182 4.04 -12.05 -9.33
CA GLY A 182 5.14 -12.90 -9.80
C GLY A 182 5.36 -14.13 -8.91
N LYS A 183 6.12 -15.07 -9.45
CA LYS A 183 6.38 -16.38 -8.82
C LYS A 183 7.29 -16.23 -7.58
N PRO A 184 7.38 -17.26 -6.73
CA PRO A 184 8.44 -17.34 -5.73
C PRO A 184 9.80 -16.96 -6.31
N ASN A 185 10.48 -16.03 -5.62
CA ASN A 185 11.77 -15.44 -5.99
C ASN A 185 11.83 -14.70 -7.35
N ASN A 186 10.69 -14.48 -8.02
CA ASN A 186 10.59 -13.76 -9.28
C ASN A 186 9.42 -12.76 -9.20
N ALA A 187 9.54 -11.80 -8.29
CA ALA A 187 8.51 -10.79 -8.05
C ALA A 187 8.80 -9.49 -8.83
N TYR A 188 7.77 -8.90 -9.41
CA TYR A 188 7.87 -7.67 -10.20
C TYR A 188 6.89 -6.62 -9.69
N TYR A 189 7.17 -5.36 -10.02
CA TYR A 189 6.24 -4.26 -9.82
C TYR A 189 5.73 -3.79 -11.18
N PHE A 190 4.49 -4.13 -11.51
CA PHE A 190 3.84 -3.78 -12.77
C PHE A 190 3.30 -2.35 -12.68
N ILE A 191 3.69 -1.50 -13.62
CA ILE A 191 3.39 -0.05 -13.61
C ILE A 191 2.49 0.39 -14.78
N GLY A 192 2.20 -0.52 -15.72
CA GLY A 192 1.37 -0.24 -16.88
C GLY A 192 1.37 -1.40 -17.86
N PHE A 193 0.84 -1.15 -19.06
CA PHE A 193 0.78 -2.14 -20.13
C PHE A 193 0.84 -1.48 -21.50
N SER A 194 1.15 -2.28 -22.52
CA SER A 194 1.09 -1.91 -23.94
C SER A 194 0.62 -3.11 -24.73
N GLY A 195 -0.55 -3.01 -25.37
CA GLY A 195 -1.18 -4.16 -26.03
C GLY A 195 -1.48 -5.28 -25.03
N ASP A 196 -0.85 -6.44 -25.23
CA ASP A 196 -0.97 -7.62 -24.34
C ASP A 196 0.27 -7.86 -23.46
N GLU A 197 1.14 -6.86 -23.35
CA GLU A 197 2.33 -6.90 -22.51
C GLU A 197 2.22 -5.94 -21.33
N LEU A 198 2.58 -6.43 -20.14
CA LEU A 198 2.76 -5.61 -18.95
C LEU A 198 4.14 -4.96 -18.98
N ILE A 199 4.23 -3.75 -18.45
CA ILE A 199 5.46 -3.01 -18.25
C ILE A 199 5.76 -3.04 -16.75
N TYR A 200 7.00 -3.39 -16.37
CA TYR A 200 7.34 -3.56 -14.95
C TYR A 200 8.76 -3.11 -14.59
N LEU A 201 8.94 -2.87 -13.29
CA LEU A 201 10.24 -2.69 -12.64
C LEU A 201 10.68 -4.00 -11.99
N ASP A 202 11.94 -4.33 -12.17
CA ASP A 202 12.55 -5.60 -11.78
C ASP A 202 13.58 -5.38 -10.66
N PRO A 203 13.36 -5.92 -9.45
CA PRO A 203 14.29 -5.78 -8.33
C PRO A 203 15.47 -6.78 -8.34
N HIS A 204 15.57 -7.70 -9.30
CA HIS A 204 16.56 -8.79 -9.27
C HIS A 204 17.95 -8.36 -9.80
N THR A 205 18.40 -7.18 -9.39
CA THR A 205 19.79 -6.73 -9.59
C THR A 205 20.34 -6.29 -8.25
N THR A 206 21.34 -7.01 -7.74
CA THR A 206 22.02 -6.66 -6.50
C THR A 206 22.88 -5.41 -6.72
N GLN A 207 22.61 -4.36 -5.96
CA GLN A 207 23.39 -3.13 -5.95
C GLN A 207 24.05 -2.94 -4.58
N THR A 208 25.14 -2.18 -4.54
CA THR A 208 25.79 -1.81 -3.27
C THR A 208 24.87 -0.90 -2.46
N PHE A 209 24.85 -1.10 -1.14
CA PHE A 209 24.17 -0.21 -0.21
C PHE A 209 24.64 1.24 -0.38
N VAL A 210 23.69 2.17 -0.51
CA VAL A 210 23.95 3.60 -0.57
C VAL A 210 23.75 4.20 0.80
N ASP A 211 24.78 4.89 1.30
CA ASP A 211 24.70 5.61 2.56
C ASP A 211 24.44 7.10 2.39
N LYS A 212 24.03 7.77 3.48
CA LYS A 212 23.98 9.23 3.54
C LYS A 212 25.39 9.79 3.48
N GLU A 213 25.60 10.78 2.60
CA GLU A 213 26.82 11.58 2.58
C GLU A 213 26.90 12.45 3.84
N GLU A 214 28.09 12.97 4.18
CA GLU A 214 28.31 13.85 5.34
C GLU A 214 27.41 15.10 5.34
N THR A 215 27.02 15.55 4.15
CA THR A 215 26.07 16.65 3.88
C THR A 215 24.60 16.28 4.15
N GLY A 216 24.30 15.02 4.48
CA GLY A 216 22.96 14.49 4.67
C GLY A 216 22.22 14.17 3.35
N THR A 217 22.88 14.32 2.21
CA THR A 217 22.36 13.97 0.88
C THR A 217 22.55 12.48 0.58
N VAL A 218 21.69 11.91 -0.27
CA VAL A 218 21.77 10.51 -0.71
C VAL A 218 22.04 10.51 -2.21
N GLN A 219 23.01 9.71 -2.66
CA GLN A 219 23.21 9.47 -4.10
C GLN A 219 22.06 8.62 -4.63
N ASP A 220 21.19 9.25 -5.42
CA ASP A 220 19.89 8.69 -5.78
C ASP A 220 19.87 7.93 -7.11
N GLN A 221 20.97 7.94 -7.88
CA GLN A 221 20.96 7.44 -9.26
C GLN A 221 20.62 5.94 -9.36
N THR A 222 21.00 5.15 -8.36
CA THR A 222 20.73 3.69 -8.29
C THR A 222 19.27 3.36 -7.97
N TYR A 223 18.48 4.34 -7.52
CA TYR A 223 17.06 4.20 -7.21
C TYR A 223 16.15 4.56 -8.40
N HIS A 224 16.72 4.99 -9.53
CA HIS A 224 15.98 5.27 -10.76
C HIS A 224 16.42 4.32 -11.87
N CYS A 225 15.50 3.48 -12.36
CA CYS A 225 15.77 2.61 -13.48
C CYS A 225 15.87 3.43 -14.78
N GLN A 226 17.09 3.66 -15.26
CA GLN A 226 17.36 4.41 -16.51
C GLN A 226 17.35 3.52 -17.76
N LYS A 227 17.18 2.21 -17.61
CA LYS A 227 17.11 1.25 -18.71
C LYS A 227 15.72 1.27 -19.36
N ASN A 228 15.62 0.68 -20.55
CA ASN A 228 14.32 0.45 -21.18
C ASN A 228 13.42 -0.37 -20.23
N PRO A 229 12.12 -0.01 -20.11
CA PRO A 229 11.20 -0.75 -19.26
C PRO A 229 11.08 -2.21 -19.68
N ASN A 230 11.12 -3.13 -18.72
CA ASN A 230 10.94 -4.56 -18.99
C ASN A 230 9.49 -4.84 -19.38
N ARG A 231 9.29 -5.86 -20.21
CA ARG A 231 7.98 -6.28 -20.70
C ARG A 231 7.77 -7.78 -20.59
N MET A 232 6.54 -8.19 -20.33
CA MET A 232 6.13 -9.60 -20.40
C MET A 232 4.67 -9.70 -20.81
N LYS A 233 4.30 -10.79 -21.50
CA LYS A 233 2.89 -11.06 -21.84
C LYS A 233 2.04 -11.18 -20.57
N ILE A 234 0.85 -10.60 -20.57
CA ILE A 234 -0.09 -10.64 -19.43
C ILE A 234 -0.41 -12.09 -19.04
N LEU A 235 -0.56 -12.99 -20.02
CA LEU A 235 -0.86 -14.40 -19.78
C LEU A 235 0.28 -15.18 -19.08
N ASN A 236 1.50 -14.64 -19.08
CA ASN A 236 2.64 -15.24 -18.38
C ASN A 236 2.73 -14.78 -16.91
N LEU A 237 1.86 -13.85 -16.48
CA LEU A 237 1.81 -13.37 -15.11
C LEU A 237 1.30 -14.48 -14.18
N ASP A 238 1.97 -14.62 -13.03
CA ASP A 238 1.49 -15.48 -11.95
C ASP A 238 0.10 -15.02 -11.47
N PRO A 239 -0.85 -15.93 -11.24
CA PRO A 239 -2.21 -15.53 -10.86
C PRO A 239 -2.29 -14.88 -9.47
N SER A 240 -1.28 -14.99 -8.61
CA SER A 240 -1.23 -14.27 -7.32
C SER A 240 -0.70 -12.84 -7.51
N VAL A 241 -1.59 -11.86 -7.32
CA VAL A 241 -1.27 -10.44 -7.50
C VAL A 241 -1.85 -9.60 -6.36
N ALA A 242 -1.40 -8.35 -6.24
CA ALA A 242 -2.09 -7.34 -5.46
C ALA A 242 -2.14 -6.02 -6.24
N LEU A 243 -3.34 -5.53 -6.51
CA LEU A 243 -3.55 -4.21 -7.12
C LEU A 243 -3.35 -3.12 -6.06
N GLY A 244 -2.73 -2.00 -6.44
CA GLY A 244 -2.58 -0.83 -5.58
C GLY A 244 -3.31 0.38 -6.14
N PHE A 245 -3.99 1.14 -5.27
CA PHE A 245 -4.61 2.42 -5.60
C PHE A 245 -4.32 3.46 -4.51
N PHE A 246 -4.12 4.70 -4.92
CA PHE A 246 -3.90 5.83 -4.03
C PHE A 246 -5.00 6.88 -4.17
N CYS A 247 -5.68 7.18 -3.06
CA CYS A 247 -6.72 8.21 -2.99
C CYS A 247 -6.30 9.26 -1.97
N LYS A 248 -5.80 10.40 -2.46
CA LYS A 248 -5.27 11.47 -1.59
C LYS A 248 -6.38 12.11 -0.78
N GLU A 249 -7.54 12.31 -1.40
CA GLU A 249 -8.73 12.91 -0.81
C GLU A 249 -9.93 11.96 -0.91
N GLU A 250 -10.97 12.23 -0.13
CA GLU A 250 -12.21 11.45 -0.19
C GLU A 250 -12.86 11.48 -1.59
N ALA A 251 -12.77 12.64 -2.27
CA ALA A 251 -13.26 12.79 -3.63
C ALA A 251 -12.52 11.89 -4.63
N ASP A 252 -11.25 11.57 -4.40
CA ASP A 252 -10.50 10.63 -5.24
C ASP A 252 -10.98 9.20 -5.05
N PHE A 253 -11.33 8.84 -3.81
CA PHE A 253 -11.92 7.54 -3.48
C PHE A 253 -13.31 7.39 -4.09
N ASP A 254 -14.18 8.40 -3.99
CA ASP A 254 -15.50 8.38 -4.62
C ASP A 254 -15.40 8.26 -6.16
N LYS A 255 -14.43 8.94 -6.79
CA LYS A 255 -14.16 8.78 -8.22
C LYS A 255 -13.70 7.35 -8.55
N TRP A 256 -12.82 6.78 -7.71
CA TRP A 256 -12.37 5.40 -7.87
C TRP A 256 -13.54 4.42 -7.79
N CYS A 257 -14.43 4.54 -6.80
CA CYS A 257 -15.63 3.72 -6.67
C CYS A 257 -16.50 3.77 -7.93
N LYS A 258 -16.78 4.98 -8.45
CA LYS A 258 -17.56 5.16 -9.70
C LYS A 258 -16.90 4.50 -10.91
N THR A 259 -15.58 4.59 -11.02
CA THR A 259 -14.83 3.93 -12.12
C THR A 259 -14.88 2.41 -11.98
N VAL A 260 -14.73 1.87 -10.77
CA VAL A 260 -14.86 0.43 -10.51
C VAL A 260 -16.26 -0.07 -10.89
N GLU A 261 -17.30 0.62 -10.45
CA GLU A 261 -18.68 0.28 -10.80
C GLU A 261 -18.92 0.32 -12.32
N LYS A 262 -18.33 1.29 -13.01
CA LYS A 262 -18.50 1.49 -14.45
C LYS A 262 -17.70 0.49 -15.30
N GLU A 263 -16.44 0.24 -14.97
CA GLU A 263 -15.52 -0.50 -15.85
C GLU A 263 -15.29 -1.95 -15.38
N ILE A 264 -15.24 -2.18 -14.06
CA ILE A 264 -14.97 -3.50 -13.48
C ILE A 264 -16.27 -4.28 -13.23
N LEU A 265 -17.34 -3.60 -12.80
CA LEU A 265 -18.60 -4.27 -12.47
C LEU A 265 -19.60 -4.39 -13.64
N LYS A 266 -19.37 -3.70 -14.77
CA LYS A 266 -20.23 -3.78 -15.97
C LYS A 266 -20.02 -5.03 -16.82
N GLN A 267 -18.84 -5.65 -16.78
CA GLN A 267 -18.60 -6.88 -17.53
C GLN A 267 -19.37 -8.04 -16.88
N ARG A 268 -20.30 -8.62 -17.65
CA ARG A 268 -21.24 -9.63 -17.18
C ARG A 268 -20.49 -10.91 -16.77
N SER A 269 -20.82 -11.37 -15.56
CA SER A 269 -20.59 -12.67 -14.88
C SER A 269 -19.32 -12.92 -14.07
N LEU A 270 -18.15 -12.36 -14.39
CA LEU A 270 -16.91 -12.65 -13.63
C LEU A 270 -16.15 -11.36 -13.27
N ARG A 271 -16.13 -11.04 -11.98
CA ARG A 271 -15.47 -9.86 -11.42
C ARG A 271 -14.15 -10.28 -10.78
N MET A 272 -13.13 -9.42 -10.88
CA MET A 272 -11.89 -9.62 -10.13
C MET A 272 -12.07 -9.36 -8.63
N PHE A 273 -12.86 -8.34 -8.29
CA PHE A 273 -13.23 -7.99 -6.92
C PHE A 273 -14.57 -7.27 -6.88
N GLU A 274 -15.17 -7.21 -5.70
CA GLU A 274 -16.46 -6.57 -5.43
C GLU A 274 -16.30 -5.28 -4.62
N LEU A 275 -17.27 -4.39 -4.76
CA LEU A 275 -17.38 -3.17 -3.98
C LEU A 275 -18.65 -3.26 -3.11
N ALA A 276 -18.45 -3.42 -1.80
CA ALA A 276 -19.53 -3.54 -0.83
C ALA A 276 -19.80 -2.17 -0.15
N PRO A 277 -21.02 -1.63 -0.21
CA PRO A 277 -21.34 -0.37 0.45
C PRO A 277 -21.21 -0.42 1.99
N LYS A 278 -21.55 -1.56 2.59
CA LYS A 278 -21.56 -1.79 4.05
C LYS A 278 -20.72 -3.00 4.42
N HIS A 279 -20.23 -3.00 5.65
CA HIS A 279 -19.52 -4.15 6.20
C HIS A 279 -20.41 -5.40 6.23
N PRO A 280 -19.97 -6.55 5.66
CA PRO A 280 -20.76 -7.78 5.69
C PRO A 280 -21.05 -8.21 7.14
N PRO A 281 -22.31 -8.56 7.49
CA PRO A 281 -22.70 -8.79 8.88
C PRO A 281 -22.12 -10.07 9.50
N HIS A 282 -21.61 -11.00 8.67
CA HIS A 282 -20.99 -12.24 9.11
C HIS A 282 -19.48 -12.10 9.34
N TRP A 283 -18.89 -10.97 8.95
CA TRP A 283 -17.46 -10.69 9.18
C TRP A 283 -17.23 -10.21 10.62
N PRO A 284 -16.02 -10.41 11.17
CA PRO A 284 -15.63 -9.79 12.43
C PRO A 284 -15.75 -8.26 12.35
N PRO A 285 -16.22 -7.57 13.41
CA PRO A 285 -16.37 -6.12 13.40
C PRO A 285 -15.12 -5.41 12.94
N PHE A 286 -15.25 -4.51 11.96
CA PHE A 286 -14.11 -3.75 11.47
C PHE A 286 -13.62 -2.72 12.50
N VAL A 287 -12.39 -2.93 12.98
CA VAL A 287 -11.66 -2.02 13.85
C VAL A 287 -10.50 -1.41 13.07
N PRO A 288 -10.45 -0.06 12.89
CA PRO A 288 -9.31 0.58 12.26
C PRO A 288 -8.01 0.24 13.00
N PRO A 289 -6.92 -0.06 12.28
CA PRO A 289 -5.65 -0.42 12.92
C PRO A 289 -5.09 0.78 13.69
N THR A 290 -4.67 0.53 14.93
CA THR A 290 -4.02 1.50 15.82
C THR A 290 -2.60 1.05 16.11
N LYS A 291 -1.72 2.00 16.51
CA LYS A 291 -0.38 1.66 17.00
C LYS A 291 -0.53 0.70 18.19
N PRO A 292 0.20 -0.43 18.23
CA PRO A 292 0.17 -1.31 19.38
C PRO A 292 0.66 -0.57 20.63
N GLU A 293 -0.03 -0.73 21.75
CA GLU A 293 0.41 -0.21 23.04
C GLU A 293 1.61 -1.02 23.51
N VAL A 294 2.78 -0.39 23.58
CA VAL A 294 3.99 -1.03 24.12
C VAL A 294 3.96 -0.88 25.64
N THR A 295 3.35 -1.83 26.34
CA THR A 295 3.63 -2.03 27.75
C THR A 295 5.03 -2.64 27.86
N THR A 296 5.98 -1.90 28.44
CA THR A 296 7.31 -2.39 28.80
C THR A 296 7.21 -3.39 29.95
N THR A 297 6.69 -4.58 29.67
CA THR A 297 6.87 -5.78 30.48
C THR A 297 7.54 -6.79 29.55
N GLY A 298 8.74 -7.21 29.95
CA GLY A 298 9.67 -7.95 29.09
C GLY A 298 9.04 -9.19 28.45
N ALA A 299 9.43 -9.44 27.20
CA ALA A 299 9.39 -10.73 26.52
C ALA A 299 8.27 -11.69 26.95
N GLU A 300 7.02 -11.30 26.73
CA GLU A 300 5.92 -12.25 26.63
C GLU A 300 5.37 -12.22 25.22
N LEU A 301 5.24 -13.42 24.67
CA LEU A 301 4.81 -13.70 23.30
C LEU A 301 3.58 -12.88 22.95
N ILE A 302 3.62 -12.22 21.79
CA ILE A 302 2.44 -11.69 21.14
C ILE A 302 1.45 -12.85 21.02
N GLU A 303 0.36 -12.81 21.78
CA GLU A 303 -0.73 -13.77 21.67
C GLU A 303 -1.24 -13.68 20.22
N SER A 304 -0.96 -14.73 19.47
CA SER A 304 -1.25 -14.82 18.06
C SER A 304 -2.76 -14.73 17.82
N THR A 305 -3.15 -14.00 16.78
CA THR A 305 -4.49 -14.08 16.15
C THR A 305 -4.72 -15.42 15.40
N ASP A 306 -4.08 -16.51 15.83
CA ASP A 306 -3.96 -17.81 15.14
C ASP A 306 -5.27 -18.59 15.03
N LYS A 307 -6.40 -18.11 15.54
CA LYS A 307 -7.66 -18.88 15.49
C LYS A 307 -8.56 -18.63 14.28
N LEU A 308 -8.13 -17.81 13.32
CA LEU A 308 -8.93 -17.55 12.10
C LEU A 308 -8.31 -18.04 10.78
N PHE A 309 -7.04 -18.47 10.78
CA PHE A 309 -6.31 -18.77 9.54
C PHE A 309 -5.97 -20.24 9.32
N ASP A 310 -6.34 -21.12 10.26
CA ASP A 310 -6.07 -22.57 10.20
C ASP A 310 -7.03 -23.37 9.27
N VAL A 311 -7.85 -22.69 8.45
CA VAL A 311 -8.84 -23.34 7.57
C VAL A 311 -8.42 -23.34 6.10
N GLU A 312 -7.33 -22.66 5.72
CA GLU A 312 -6.93 -22.54 4.30
C GLU A 312 -5.88 -23.56 3.82
N GLU A 313 -5.27 -24.37 4.69
CA GLU A 313 -4.20 -25.30 4.27
C GLU A 313 -4.66 -26.73 3.91
N GLU A 314 -5.95 -27.08 4.01
CA GLU A 314 -6.42 -28.43 3.70
C GLU A 314 -7.16 -28.50 2.34
N PHE A 315 -6.43 -28.27 1.25
CA PHE A 315 -6.79 -28.81 -0.06
C PHE A 315 -5.70 -29.80 -0.50
N GLU A 316 -5.62 -30.94 0.20
CA GLU A 316 -4.96 -32.11 -0.33
C GLU A 316 -5.73 -32.60 -1.58
N ILE A 317 -5.04 -32.57 -2.70
CA ILE A 317 -5.50 -33.16 -3.95
C ILE A 317 -5.58 -34.67 -3.73
N LEU A 318 -6.79 -35.21 -3.61
CA LEU A 318 -7.02 -36.64 -3.74
C LEU A 318 -6.69 -37.04 -5.19
N THR A 319 -5.51 -37.60 -5.38
CA THR A 319 -5.18 -38.35 -6.60
C THR A 319 -6.03 -39.61 -6.64
N VAL A 320 -6.88 -39.73 -7.67
CA VAL A 320 -7.45 -41.01 -8.12
C VAL A 320 -6.86 -41.33 -9.47
#